data_AF-A0A528BAP3-F1
#
_entry.id   AF-A0A528BAP3-F1
#
_cell.length_a   1.000
_cell.length_b   1.000
_cell.length_c   1.000
_cell.angle_alpha   90.00
_cell.angle_beta   90.00
_cell.angle_gamma   90.00
#
_symmetry.space_group_name_H-M   'P 1'
#
loop_
_entity.id
_entity.type
_entity.pdbx_description
1 polymer ?
#
loop_
_entity_poly.entity_id
_entity_poly.type
_entity_poly.pdbx_seq_one_letter_code
_entity_poly.pdbx_strand_id
1 'polypeptide(L)' 'RLRERMRTLETIRPIPYRQQNGGDYHIPSMQLRPELGDPGATGFALHEDRASATSMSTTPLSTLRDVA' A
#
# COMPACT_ATOMS: atom_id res chain seq x y z
N ARG A 1 -6.58 -4.91 -22.77
CA ARG A 1 -6.49 -4.29 -21.43
C ARG A 1 -7.26 -5.04 -20.35
N LEU A 2 -8.59 -5.30 -20.47
CA LEU A 2 -9.36 -6.00 -19.43
C LEU A 2 -8.87 -7.43 -19.16
N ARG A 3 -8.72 -8.24 -20.23
CA ARG A 3 -8.31 -9.65 -20.12
C ARG A 3 -6.98 -9.84 -19.37
N GLU A 4 -6.01 -8.98 -19.64
CA GLU A 4 -4.71 -8.97 -18.96
C GLU A 4 -4.88 -8.64 -17.48
N ARG A 5 -5.60 -7.57 -17.15
CA ARG A 5 -5.87 -7.18 -15.76
C ARG A 5 -6.55 -8.28 -14.96
N MET A 6 -7.50 -9.00 -15.56
CA MET A 6 -8.19 -10.13 -14.91
C MET A 6 -7.24 -11.30 -14.64
N ARG A 7 -6.27 -11.55 -15.53
CA ARG A 7 -5.28 -12.63 -15.35
C ARG A 7 -4.22 -12.32 -14.30
N THR A 8 -4.02 -11.05 -13.97
CA THR A 8 -3.02 -10.61 -13.00
C THR A 8 -3.63 -10.20 -11.65
N LEU A 9 -4.91 -10.47 -11.37
CA LEU A 9 -5.56 -9.98 -10.14
C LEU A 9 -4.83 -10.41 -8.86
N GLU A 10 -4.27 -11.62 -8.85
CA GLU A 10 -3.59 -12.18 -7.67
C GLU A 10 -2.16 -11.65 -7.49
N THR A 11 -1.55 -11.14 -8.56
CA THR A 11 -0.13 -10.77 -8.57
C THR A 11 0.12 -9.29 -8.84
N ILE A 12 -0.89 -8.56 -9.32
CA ILE A 12 -0.80 -7.13 -9.56
C ILE A 12 -0.56 -6.43 -8.22
N ARG A 13 0.45 -5.56 -8.17
CA ARG A 13 0.74 -4.81 -6.95
C ARG A 13 -0.50 -4.00 -6.53
N PRO A 14 -0.92 -4.08 -5.26
CA PRO A 14 -1.97 -3.22 -4.75
C PRO A 14 -1.61 -1.74 -4.89
N ILE A 15 -2.63 -0.89 -4.83
CA ILE A 15 -2.40 0.54 -4.66
C ILE A 15 -1.88 0.75 -3.23
N PRO A 16 -0.73 1.41 -3.05
CA PRO A 16 -0.08 1.53 -1.75
C PRO A 16 -0.73 2.63 -0.91
N TYR A 17 -1.98 2.45 -0.49
CA TYR A 17 -2.63 3.40 0.41
C TYR A 17 -1.98 3.39 1.80
N ARG A 18 -1.85 4.58 2.39
CA ARG A 18 -1.38 4.77 3.77
C ARG A 18 -2.29 4.08 4.78
N GLN A 19 -1.70 3.54 5.84
CA GLN A 19 -2.44 2.77 6.84
C GLN A 19 -3.02 3.69 7.92
N GLN A 20 -4.34 3.67 8.07
CA GLN A 20 -5.03 4.46 9.09
C GLN A 20 -4.54 4.16 10.51
N ASN A 21 -4.58 2.88 10.90
CA ASN A 21 -4.18 2.42 12.24
C ASN A 21 -2.73 1.87 12.27
N GLY A 22 -1.97 2.08 11.19
CA GLY A 22 -0.57 1.65 11.07
C GLY A 22 0.43 2.70 11.52
N GLY A 23 -0.03 3.85 12.03
CA GLY A 23 0.81 4.93 12.54
C GLY A 23 0.91 6.15 11.64
N ASP A 24 0.40 6.10 10.41
CA ASP A 24 0.50 7.23 9.46
C ASP A 24 -0.35 8.45 9.85
N TYR A 25 -1.41 8.23 10.64
CA TYR A 25 -2.35 9.26 11.05
C TYR A 25 -2.34 9.44 12.57
N HIS A 26 -2.57 10.68 13.01
CA HIS A 26 -2.90 10.96 14.39
C HIS A 26 -4.30 10.44 14.72
N ILE A 27 -4.42 9.64 15.78
CA ILE A 27 -5.72 9.17 16.30
C ILE A 27 -6.06 10.01 17.53
N PRO A 28 -7.28 10.57 17.66
CA PRO A 28 -8.47 10.31 16.82
C PRO A 28 -8.70 11.34 15.70
N SER A 29 -7.83 12.33 15.52
CA SER A 29 -8.07 13.45 14.60
C SER A 29 -8.01 13.07 13.12
N MET A 30 -7.45 11.91 12.79
CA MET A 30 -7.28 11.39 11.44
C MET A 30 -6.46 12.31 10.52
N GLN A 31 -5.62 13.16 11.13
CA GLN A 31 -4.69 14.01 10.38
C GLN A 31 -3.46 13.20 10.01
N LEU A 32 -3.07 13.28 8.73
CA LEU A 32 -1.81 12.70 8.27
C LEU A 32 -0.65 13.38 9.02
N ARG A 33 0.31 12.58 9.47
CA ARG A 33 1.53 13.08 10.11
C ARG A 33 2.30 13.99 9.14
N PRO A 34 2.78 15.17 9.59
CA PRO A 34 3.43 16.16 8.72
C PRO A 34 4.76 15.67 8.14
N GLU A 35 5.41 14.70 8.79
CA GLU A 35 6.61 14.04 8.28
C GLU A 35 6.35 13.07 7.10
N LEU A 36 5.08 12.80 6.77
CA LEU A 36 4.68 11.88 5.72
C LEU A 36 4.14 12.61 4.48
N GLY A 37 4.70 12.25 3.32
CA GLY A 37 4.29 12.79 2.02
C GLY A 37 5.43 13.49 1.30
N ASP A 38 5.41 13.45 -0.03
CA ASP A 38 6.36 14.23 -0.81
C ASP A 38 6.05 15.72 -0.67
N PRO A 39 7.06 16.61 -0.63
CA PRO A 39 6.85 18.06 -0.47
C PRO A 39 5.93 18.72 -1.52
N GLY A 40 5.67 18.05 -2.65
CA GLY A 40 4.74 18.50 -3.69
C GLY A 40 3.41 17.77 -3.75
N ALA A 41 3.18 16.75 -2.90
CA ALA A 41 1.93 16.02 -2.87
C ALA A 41 0.85 16.81 -2.12
N THR A 42 -0.34 16.91 -2.71
CA THR A 42 -1.49 17.58 -2.10
C THR A 42 -2.77 16.78 -2.32
N GLY A 43 -3.79 17.04 -1.50
CA GLY A 43 -5.07 16.37 -1.59
C GLY A 43 -4.94 14.85 -1.53
N PHE A 44 -5.62 14.13 -2.44
CA PHE A 44 -5.66 12.66 -2.42
C PHE A 44 -4.29 11.99 -2.61
N ALA A 45 -3.35 12.64 -3.29
CA ALA A 45 -2.02 12.09 -3.52
C ALA A 45 -1.23 11.86 -2.22
N LEU A 46 -1.58 12.58 -1.14
CA LEU A 46 -0.96 12.41 0.18
C LEU A 46 -1.20 11.01 0.78
N HIS A 47 -2.25 10.31 0.34
CA HIS A 47 -2.64 9.01 0.88
C HIS A 47 -1.97 7.82 0.18
N GLU A 48 -1.06 8.06 -0.77
CA GLU A 48 -0.23 7.02 -1.37
C GLU A 48 1.15 7.00 -0.69
N ASP A 49 1.54 5.85 -0.14
CA ASP A 49 2.87 5.63 0.39
C ASP A 49 3.85 5.20 -0.73
N ARG A 50 4.18 6.16 -1.59
CA ARG A 50 5.10 5.95 -2.72
C ARG A 50 6.51 5.54 -2.27
N ALA A 51 6.91 5.96 -1.07
CA ALA A 51 8.20 5.61 -0.48
C ALA A 51 8.26 4.13 -0.09
N SER A 52 7.25 3.61 0.63
CA SER A 52 7.21 2.20 1.04
C SER A 52 6.92 1.24 -0.13
N ALA A 53 6.16 1.70 -1.14
CA ALA A 53 5.85 0.91 -2.34
C ALA A 53 7.08 0.47 -3.15
N THR A 54 8.21 1.15 -3.00
CA THR A 54 9.47 0.81 -3.67
C THR A 54 10.21 -0.35 -2.96
N SER A 55 9.96 -0.53 -1.66
CA SER A 55 10.67 -1.49 -0.80
C SER A 55 9.98 -2.84 -0.67
N MET A 56 8.68 -2.93 -0.97
CA MET A 56 7.87 -4.17 -0.87
C MET A 56 7.96 -5.03 -2.15
N SER A 57 9.16 -5.46 -2.53
CA SER A 57 9.36 -6.44 -3.60
C SER A 57 9.53 -7.84 -3.02
N THR A 58 8.48 -8.67 -3.18
CA THR A 58 8.53 -10.14 -3.28
C THR A 58 8.68 -10.96 -1.98
N THR A 59 7.54 -11.35 -1.41
CA THR A 59 7.39 -12.70 -0.81
C THR A 59 6.06 -13.29 -1.29
N PRO A 60 6.04 -14.34 -2.12
CA PRO A 60 4.79 -15.02 -2.44
C PRO A 60 4.27 -15.78 -1.20
N LEU A 61 2.98 -15.59 -0.88
CA LEU A 61 2.26 -16.33 0.15
C LEU A 61 1.94 -17.75 -0.38
N SER A 62 2.97 -18.58 -0.58
CA SER A 62 2.81 -19.99 -0.98
C SER A 62 3.58 -20.93 -0.04
N THR A 63 3.30 -20.86 1.26
CA THR A 63 3.68 -21.95 2.18
C THR A 63 2.65 -22.02 3.30
N LEU A 64 1.52 -22.69 3.07
CA LEU A 64 0.61 -23.22 4.11
C LEU A 64 -0.41 -24.20 3.51
N ARG A 65 0.07 -25.13 2.68
CA ARG A 65 -0.58 -26.41 2.38
C ARG A 65 0.55 -27.42 2.25
N ASP A 66 0.96 -27.96 3.40
CA ASP A 66 1.62 -29.25 3.59
C ASP A 66 2.14 -29.31 5.03
N VAL A 67 1.22 -29.43 6.00
CA VAL A 67 1.51 -30.04 7.29
C VAL A 67 0.27 -30.85 7.69
N ALA A 68 0.46 -32.17 7.65
CA ALA A 68 -0.38 -33.27 8.16
C ALA A 68 -1.73 -33.53 7.46
#